data_AF-A0A1G8UTE8-F1
#
_entry.id   AF-A0A1G8UTE8-F1
#
_cell.length_a   1.000
_cell.length_b   1.000
_cell.length_c   1.000
_cell.angle_alpha   90.00
_cell.angle_beta   90.00
_cell.angle_gamma   90.00
#
_symmetry.space_group_name_H-M   'P 1'
#
loop_
_entity.id
_entity.type
_entity.pdbx_description
1 polymer ?
#
loop_
_entity_poly.entity_id
_entity_poly.type
_entity_poly.pdbx_seq_one_letter_code
_entity_poly.pdbx_strand_id
1 'polypeptide(L)' 'MRRSYKFLMRPTAHQQAALTACLDGHRALYNAALEERREAYRRSKVSIRYGDQSAQLKEIRADDPDQAR' A
#
# COMPACT_ATOMS: atom_id res chain seq x y z
N MET A 1 -26.97 24.23 -1.86
CA MET A 1 -25.50 24.45 -1.74
C MET A 1 -24.96 23.55 -0.64
N ARG A 2 -24.09 22.57 -0.94
CA ARG A 2 -23.44 21.75 0.10
C ARG A 2 -22.25 22.53 0.67
N ARG A 3 -22.21 22.73 1.98
CA ARG A 3 -21.06 23.31 2.68
C ARG A 3 -20.02 22.21 2.94
N SER A 4 -18.76 22.48 2.62
CA SER A 4 -17.64 21.64 3.04
C SER A 4 -17.02 22.22 4.30
N TYR A 5 -16.61 21.35 5.23
CA TYR A 5 -15.97 21.73 6.47
C TYR A 5 -14.64 20.97 6.59
N LYS A 6 -13.61 21.66 7.07
CA LYS A 6 -12.29 21.09 7.36
C LYS A 6 -12.05 21.18 8.87
N PHE A 7 -11.75 20.04 9.48
CA PHE A 7 -11.44 19.96 10.90
C PHE A 7 -10.02 19.43 11.09
N LEU A 8 -9.35 19.91 12.13
CA LEU A 8 -8.09 19.34 12.56
C LEU A 8 -8.36 18.00 13.24
N MET A 9 -7.71 16.93 12.78
CA MET A 9 -7.77 15.64 13.46
C MET A 9 -6.98 15.72 14.78
N ARG A 10 -7.60 15.30 15.88
CA ARG A 10 -6.98 15.19 17.21
C ARG A 10 -6.98 13.71 17.63
N PRO A 11 -6.08 12.88 17.06
CA PRO A 11 -6.10 11.46 17.33
C PRO A 11 -5.65 11.18 18.77
N THR A 12 -6.22 10.13 19.38
CA THR A 12 -5.68 9.56 20.61
C THR A 12 -4.34 8.87 20.33
N ALA A 13 -3.55 8.57 21.37
CA ALA A 13 -2.28 7.86 21.21
C ALA A 13 -2.45 6.53 20.46
N HIS A 14 -3.51 5.77 20.74
CA HIS A 14 -3.83 4.52 20.04
C HIS A 14 -4.16 4.76 18.55
N GLN A 15 -4.93 5.80 18.23
CA GLN A 15 -5.24 6.15 16.85
C GLN A 15 -3.98 6.59 16.08
N GLN A 16 -3.09 7.35 16.73
CA GLN A 16 -1.83 7.75 16.12
C GLN A 16 -0.95 6.54 15.80
N ALA A 17 -0.83 5.58 16.71
CA ALA A 17 -0.11 4.33 16.46
C ALA A 17 -0.71 3.54 15.28
N ALA A 18 -2.03 3.42 15.21
CA ALA A 18 -2.71 2.74 14.11
C ALA A 18 -2.49 3.46 12.76
N LEU A 19 -2.54 4.79 12.74
CA LEU A 19 -2.28 5.59 11.53
C LEU A 19 -0.83 5.46 11.07
N THR A 20 0.14 5.46 12.00
CA THR A 20 1.55 5.23 11.69
C THR A 20 1.77 3.83 11.11
N ALA A 21 1.20 2.79 11.74
CA ALA A 21 1.30 1.43 11.21
C ALA A 21 0.69 1.30 9.81
N CYS A 22 -0.46 1.96 9.57
CA CYS A 22 -1.08 2.02 8.26
C CYS A 22 -0.16 2.70 7.24
N LEU A 23 0.40 3.87 7.58
CA LEU A 23 1.32 4.61 6.72
C LEU A 23 2.54 3.75 6.36
N ASP A 24 3.15 3.09 7.33
CA ASP A 24 4.34 2.27 7.11
C ASP A 24 4.03 1.05 6.24
N GLY A 25 2.89 0.39 6.46
CA GLY A 25 2.42 -0.70 5.59
C GLY A 25 2.23 -0.24 4.14
N HIS A 26 1.61 0.92 3.93
CA HIS A 26 1.41 1.47 2.58
C HIS A 26 2.74 1.89 1.92
N ARG A 27 3.68 2.44 2.70
CA ARG A 27 5.03 2.79 2.20
C ARG A 27 5.79 1.54 1.77
N ALA A 28 5.78 0.49 2.57
CA ALA A 28 6.43 -0.78 2.24
C ALA A 28 5.84 -1.39 0.96
N LEU A 29 4.51 -1.50 0.90
CA LEU A 29 3.79 -2.03 -0.27
C LEU A 29 4.10 -1.24 -1.54
N TYR A 30 4.05 0.09 -1.47
CA TYR A 30 4.34 0.96 -2.62
C TYR A 30 5.78 0.78 -3.13
N ASN A 31 6.75 0.75 -2.22
CA ASN A 31 8.15 0.61 -2.58
C ASN A 31 8.45 -0.76 -3.20
N ALA A 32 7.87 -1.84 -2.64
CA ALA A 32 8.00 -3.18 -3.21
C ALA A 32 7.40 -3.25 -4.62
N ALA A 33 6.20 -2.70 -4.81
CA ALA A 33 5.57 -2.61 -6.13
C ALA A 33 6.39 -1.77 -7.12
N LEU A 34 7.00 -0.67 -6.67
CA LEU A 34 7.86 0.14 -7.52
C LEU A 34 9.13 -0.61 -7.92
N GLU A 35 9.74 -1.33 -6.98
CA GLU A 35 10.92 -2.16 -7.24
C GLU A 35 10.63 -3.22 -8.29
N GLU A 36 9.54 -3.98 -8.13
CA GLU A 36 9.11 -5.01 -9.08
C GLU A 36 9.01 -4.46 -10.51
N ARG A 37 8.30 -3.33 -10.69
CA ARG A 37 8.15 -2.70 -12.02
C ARG A 37 9.50 -2.29 -12.61
N ARG A 38 10.40 -1.75 -11.79
CA ARG A 38 11.74 -1.34 -12.22
C ARG A 38 12.58 -2.54 -12.61
N GLU A 39 12.56 -3.61 -11.83
CA GLU A 39 13.30 -4.84 -12.10
C GLU A 39 12.78 -5.56 -13.36
N ALA A 40 11.46 -5.72 -13.49
CA ALA A 40 10.84 -6.38 -14.64
C ALA A 40 11.22 -5.69 -15.95
N TYR A 41 11.17 -4.35 -15.97
CA TYR A 41 11.59 -3.59 -17.14
C TYR A 41 13.10 -3.66 -17.37
N ARG A 42 13.91 -3.59 -16.31
CA ARG A 42 15.38 -3.65 -16.45
C ARG A 42 15.83 -4.99 -17.02
N ARG A 43 15.28 -6.10 -16.52
CA ARG A 43 15.70 -7.47 -16.84
C ARG A 43 15.09 -7.99 -18.13
N SER A 44 13.83 -7.68 -18.39
CA SER A 44 13.05 -8.33 -19.45
C SER A 44 12.33 -7.37 -20.38
N LYS A 45 12.48 -6.05 -20.19
CA LYS A 45 11.76 -4.99 -20.93
C LYS A 45 10.23 -5.13 -20.87
N VAL A 46 9.73 -5.78 -19.82
CA VAL A 46 8.30 -5.94 -19.55
C VAL A 46 7.82 -4.80 -18.67
N SER A 47 6.73 -4.16 -19.08
CA SER A 47 6.03 -3.16 -18.27
C SER A 47 4.86 -3.81 -17.56
N ILE A 48 4.91 -3.87 -16.23
CA ILE A 48 3.83 -4.42 -15.40
C ILE A 48 2.76 -3.34 -15.18
N ARG A 49 1.50 -3.67 -15.48
CA ARG A 49 0.37 -2.76 -15.27
C ARG A 49 -0.23 -2.95 -13.89
N TYR A 50 -1.05 -1.99 -13.46
CA TYR A 50 -1.72 -2.03 -12.16
C TYR A 50 -2.54 -3.32 -11.94
N GLY A 51 -3.27 -3.78 -12.96
CA GLY A 51 -4.08 -5.00 -12.87
C GLY A 51 -3.22 -6.23 -12.56
N ASP A 52 -2.12 -6.39 -13.27
CA ASP A 52 -1.19 -7.52 -13.09
C ASP A 52 -0.55 -7.47 -11.70
N GLN A 53 -0.07 -6.30 -11.28
CA GLN A 53 0.60 -6.11 -9.99
C GLN A 53 -0.34 -6.28 -8.80
N SER A 54 -1.56 -5.74 -8.88
CA SER A 54 -2.53 -5.84 -7.79
C SER A 54 -3.11 -7.25 -7.63
N ALA A 55 -3.19 -8.03 -8.71
CA ALA A 55 -3.64 -9.42 -8.65
C ALA A 55 -2.72 -10.30 -7.79
N GLN A 56 -1.41 -10.01 -7.77
CA GLN A 56 -0.42 -10.75 -6.96
C GLN A 56 -0.68 -10.64 -5.45
N LEU A 57 -1.30 -9.54 -4.99
CA LEU A 57 -1.56 -9.33 -3.57
C LEU A 57 -2.47 -10.38 -2.95
N LYS A 58 -3.34 -11.00 -3.77
CA LYS A 58 -4.21 -12.08 -3.30
C LYS A 58 -3.39 -13.30 -2.86
N GLU A 59 -2.40 -13.69 -3.66
CA GLU A 59 -1.53 -14.84 -3.38
C GLU A 59 -0.54 -14.50 -2.25
N ILE A 60 0.10 -13.32 -2.31
CA ILE A 60 1.03 -12.85 -1.26
C ILE A 60 0.37 -12.85 0.13
N ARG A 61 -0.89 -12.39 0.23
CA ARG A 61 -1.63 -12.40 1.51
C ARG A 61 -2.06 -13.79 1.97
N ALA A 62 -2.23 -14.74 1.05
CA ALA A 62 -2.54 -16.12 1.42
C ALA A 62 -1.31 -16.78 2.08
N ASP A 63 -0.11 -16.42 1.63
CA ASP A 63 1.16 -16.98 2.11
C ASP A 63 1.76 -16.24 3.31
N ASP A 64 1.27 -15.03 3.62
CA ASP A 64 1.72 -14.22 4.77
C ASP A 64 0.55 -13.92 5.74
N PRO A 65 0.37 -14.72 6.81
CA PRO A 65 -0.70 -14.53 7.78
C PRO A 65 -0.59 -13.21 8.56
N ASP A 66 0.58 -12.59 8.65
CA ASP A 66 0.76 -11.29 9.32
C ASP A 66 0.25 -10.12 8.45
N GLN A 67 0.13 -10.33 7.14
CA GLN A 67 -0.46 -9.38 6.17
C GLN A 67 -1.97 -9.58 5.96
N ALA A 68 -2.57 -10.59 6.60
CA ALA A 68 -3.99 -10.93 6.45
C ALA A 68 -4.97 -10.04 7.25
N ARG A 69 -4.51 -8.86 7.74
CA ARG A 69 -5.35 -7.92 8.50
C ARG A 69 -6.60 -7.45 7.75
#